data_AF-A0A654LZI0-F1
#
_entry.id   AF-A0A654LZI0-F1
#
_cell.length_a   1.000
_cell.length_b   1.000
_cell.length_c   1.000
_cell.angle_alpha   90.00
_cell.angle_beta   90.00
_cell.angle_gamma   90.00
#
_symmetry.space_group_name_H-M   'P 1'
#
loop_
_entity.id
_entity.type
_entity.pdbx_description
1 polymer ?
#
loop_
_entity_poly.entity_id
_entity_poly.type
_entity_poly.pdbx_seq_one_letter_code
_entity_poly.pdbx_strand_id
1 'polypeptide(L)' 'MIVLAREYACKKCKALTTGKMCPVCKSTELSKDWFGIMLILHPEKSKVAATLEITVPHKYALKVT' A
#
# COMPACT_ATOMS: atom_id res chain seq x y z
N MET A 1 6.46 -14.15 -22.55
CA MET A 1 6.57 -12.83 -21.91
C MET A 1 5.90 -12.90 -20.55
N ILE A 2 6.64 -12.75 -19.46
CA ILE A 2 6.04 -12.61 -18.12
C ILE A 2 5.74 -11.12 -17.94
N VAL A 3 4.47 -10.73 -18.02
CA VAL A 3 4.05 -9.38 -17.65
C VAL A 3 3.92 -9.37 -16.14
N LEU A 4 4.96 -8.91 -15.44
CA LEU A 4 4.82 -8.54 -14.03
C LEU A 4 3.85 -7.36 -13.97
N ALA A 5 2.66 -7.58 -13.42
CA ALA A 5 1.68 -6.52 -13.22
C ALA A 5 2.31 -5.43 -12.34
N ARG A 6 2.52 -4.23 -12.92
CA ARG A 6 3.10 -3.11 -12.19
C ARG A 6 2.10 -2.63 -11.14
N GLU A 7 2.51 -2.64 -9.89
CA GLU A 7 1.69 -2.16 -8.78
C GLU A 7 1.71 -0.64 -8.69
N TYR A 8 0.60 -0.10 -8.23
CA TYR A 8 0.42 1.30 -7.91
C TYR A 8 0.29 1.46 -6.40
N ALA A 9 0.79 2.57 -5.86
CA ALA A 9 0.56 2.94 -4.47
C ALA A 9 -0.51 4.02 -4.36
N CYS A 10 -1.41 3.89 -3.40
CA CYS A 10 -2.38 4.94 -3.10
C CYS A 10 -1.67 6.17 -2.52
N LYS A 11 -1.91 7.36 -3.07
CA LYS A 11 -1.33 8.61 -2.55
C LYS A 11 -1.87 8.99 -1.16
N LYS A 12 -3.06 8.49 -0.79
CA LYS A 12 -3.70 8.79 0.51
C LYS A 12 -3.24 7.89 1.64
N CYS A 13 -3.28 6.56 1.43
CA CYS A 13 -2.98 5.59 2.49
C CYS A 13 -1.79 4.68 2.21
N LYS A 14 -1.08 4.87 1.09
CA LYS A 14 0.10 4.10 0.66
C LYS A 14 -0.13 2.62 0.34
N ALA A 15 -1.36 2.11 0.45
CA ALA A 15 -1.70 0.74 0.08
C ALA A 15 -1.40 0.44 -1.40
N LEU A 16 -0.81 -0.72 -1.68
CA LEU A 16 -0.49 -1.17 -3.03
C LEU A 16 -1.68 -1.85 -3.69
N THR A 17 -1.84 -1.67 -5.00
CA THR A 17 -2.90 -2.30 -5.79
C THR A 17 -2.45 -2.48 -7.24
N THR A 18 -2.97 -3.50 -7.91
CA THR A 18 -2.89 -3.65 -9.37
C THR A 18 -4.15 -3.15 -10.08
N GLY A 19 -5.20 -2.80 -9.32
CA GLY A 19 -6.46 -2.27 -9.81
C GLY A 19 -6.47 -0.76 -10.00
N LYS A 20 -7.63 -0.23 -10.42
CA LYS A 20 -7.87 1.20 -10.65
C LYS A 20 -8.30 1.98 -9.40
N MET A 21 -8.53 1.29 -8.28
CA MET A 21 -9.00 1.85 -7.02
C MET A 21 -8.24 1.21 -5.86
N CYS A 22 -7.93 2.00 -4.84
CA CYS A 22 -7.31 1.52 -3.61
C CYS A 22 -8.28 0.57 -2.87
N PRO A 23 -7.88 -0.67 -2.54
CA PRO A 23 -8.77 -1.61 -1.86
C PRO A 23 -9.06 -1.19 -0.41
N VAL A 24 -8.14 -0.42 0.20
CA VAL A 24 -8.20 0.02 1.61
C VAL A 24 -9.08 1.25 1.79
N CYS A 25 -8.78 2.37 1.13
CA CYS A 25 -9.50 3.64 1.33
C CYS A 25 -10.41 4.06 0.16
N LYS A 26 -10.55 3.23 -0.88
CA LYS A 26 -11.38 3.48 -2.07
C LYS A 26 -11.00 4.70 -2.93
N SER A 27 -9.88 5.35 -2.63
CA SER A 27 -9.35 6.41 -3.49
C SER A 27 -8.89 5.88 -4.85
N THR A 28 -9.09 6.69 -5.90
CA THR A 28 -8.56 6.47 -7.26
C THR A 28 -7.24 7.23 -7.50
N GLU A 29 -6.74 7.96 -6.51
CA GLU A 29 -5.46 8.68 -6.58
C GLU A 29 -4.31 7.70 -6.32
N LEU A 30 -3.76 7.17 -7.41
CA LEU A 30 -2.74 6.13 -7.42
C LEU A 30 -1.47 6.62 -8.13
N SER A 31 -0.31 6.20 -7.64
CA SER A 31 1.01 6.51 -8.23
C SER A 31 1.76 5.26 -8.66
N LYS A 32 2.46 5.36 -9.79
CA LYS A 32 3.46 4.37 -10.23
C LYS A 32 4.83 4.62 -9.58
N ASP A 33 5.05 5.83 -9.06
CA ASP A 33 6.30 6.24 -8.45
C ASP A 33 6.19 6.09 -6.93
N TRP A 34 6.70 4.98 -6.44
CA TRP A 34 6.68 4.63 -5.03
C TRP A 34 7.86 3.72 -4.74
N PHE A 35 8.34 3.74 -3.50
CA PHE A 35 9.55 3.02 -3.09
C PHE A 35 9.37 2.33 -1.75
N GLY A 36 10.02 1.17 -1.63
CA GLY A 36 10.04 0.35 -0.42
C GLY A 36 8.70 -0.33 -0.14
N ILE A 37 8.76 -1.54 0.44
CA ILE A 37 7.57 -2.35 0.71
C ILE A 37 7.48 -2.61 2.21
N MET A 38 6.28 -2.43 2.75
CA MET A 38 5.86 -2.91 4.06
C MET A 38 4.73 -3.90 3.89
N LEU A 39 4.88 -5.10 4.44
CA LEU A 39 3.81 -6.08 4.51
C LEU A 39 3.29 -6.16 5.94
N ILE A 40 2.07 -5.68 6.17
CA ILE A 40 1.43 -5.71 7.48
C ILE A 40 0.44 -6.88 7.50
N LEU A 41 0.76 -7.93 8.26
CA LEU A 41 -0.08 -9.12 8.40
C LEU A 41 -1.02 -9.04 9.61
N HIS A 42 -0.49 -8.55 10.74
CA HIS A 42 -1.20 -8.42 12.02
C HIS A 42 -0.97 -7.01 12.58
N PRO A 43 -1.76 -6.01 12.14
CA PRO A 43 -1.62 -4.63 12.60
C PRO A 43 -1.65 -4.50 14.12
N GLU A 44 -2.52 -5.26 14.78
CA GLU A 44 -2.74 -5.25 16.23
C GLU A 44 -1.55 -5.78 17.05
N LYS A 45 -0.64 -6.51 16.43
CA LYS A 45 0.59 -7.05 17.05
C LYS A 45 1.86 -6.36 16.54
N SER A 46 1.74 -5.39 15.64
CA SER A 46 2.86 -4.78 14.94
C SER A 46 3.17 -3.39 15.48
N LYS A 47 4.34 -3.24 16.10
CA LYS A 47 4.85 -1.92 16.52
C LYS A 47 4.99 -0.97 15.33
N VAL A 48 5.40 -1.48 14.17
CA VAL A 48 5.50 -0.69 12.92
C VAL A 48 4.12 -0.21 12.47
N ALA A 49 3.11 -1.07 12.51
CA ALA A 49 1.75 -0.68 12.13
C ALA A 49 1.17 0.36 13.10
N ALA A 50 1.37 0.17 14.41
CA ALA A 50 0.95 1.13 15.43
C ALA A 50 1.62 2.50 15.24
N THR A 51 2.94 2.55 15.00
CA THR A 51 3.67 3.80 14.74
C THR A 51 3.19 4.53 13.48
N LEU A 52 2.70 3.80 12.49
CA LEU A 52 2.23 4.36 11.22
C LEU A 52 0.71 4.45 11.13
N GLU A 53 0.01 4.21 12.24
CA GLU A 53 -1.46 4.22 12.34
C GLU A 53 -2.17 3.33 11.29
N ILE A 54 -1.52 2.23 10.91
CA ILE A 54 -2.07 1.25 9.98
C ILE A 54 -2.93 0.26 10.76
N THR A 55 -4.20 0.14 10.37
CA THR A 55 -5.18 -0.77 11.01
C THR A 55 -5.65 -1.90 10.10
N VAL A 56 -5.33 -1.85 8.80
CA VAL A 56 -5.78 -2.83 7.80
C VAL A 56 -4.59 -3.71 7.39
N PRO A 57 -4.70 -5.05 7.48
CA PRO A 57 -3.69 -5.95 6.93
C PRO A 57 -3.60 -5.79 5.42
N HIS A 58 -2.45 -5.35 4.92
CA HIS A 58 -2.22 -5.15 3.49
C HIS A 58 -0.73 -4.93 3.18
N LYS A 59 -0.42 -4.81 1.89
CA LYS A 59 0.89 -4.35 1.42
C LYS A 59 0.89 -2.84 1.19
N TYR A 60 1.86 -2.13 1.76
CA TYR A 60 1.99 -0.68 1.70
C TYR A 60 3.34 -0.27 1.10
N ALA A 61 3.37 0.87 0.41
CA ALA A 61 4.60 1.55 0.07
C ALA A 61 5.15 2.32 1.28
N LEU A 62 6.48 2.38 1.43
CA LEU A 62 7.11 3.26 2.43
C LEU A 62 6.97 4.73 2.02
N LYS A 63 7.27 5.02 0.75
CA LYS A 63 7.19 6.35 0.14
C LYS A 63 6.37 6.31 -1.14
N VAL A 64 5.53 7.32 -1.36
CA VAL A 64 4.74 7.53 -2.58
C VAL A 64 5.00 8.96 -3.05
N THR A 65 5.12 9.17 -4.36
CA THR A 65 5.32 10.48 -5.00
C THR A 65 4.17 10.77 -5.98
#